data_AF-A0A958DGL5-F1
#
_entry.id   AF-A0A958DGL5-F1
#
_cell.length_a   1.000
_cell.length_b   1.000
_cell.length_c   1.000
_cell.angle_alpha   90.00
_cell.angle_beta   90.00
_cell.angle_gamma   90.00
#
_symmetry.space_group_name_H-M   'P 1'
#
loop_
_entity.id
_entity.type
_entity.pdbx_description
1 polymer ?
#
loop_
_entity_poly.entity_id
_entity_poly.type
_entity_poly.pdbx_seq_one_letter_code
_entity_poly.pdbx_strand_id
1 'polypeptide(L)'
;MTDHQVAEAIPKYLTPRHSREGGNPVPAGYKQTEVGVIPEDWEVRPLSDLTVLMTNGFVGTAKSHYTNSHEGIIYIQGYNVIENGFNFHGIKKVTPDFHKKNSKSCLKTGDVLMVQTGD
;
A
#
# COMPACT_ATOMS: atom_id res chain seq x y z
N MET A 1 -30.32 0.32 9.05
CA MET A 1 -29.39 -0.74 8.64
C MET A 1 -29.29 -0.68 7.14
N THR A 2 -28.32 0.07 6.61
CA THR A 2 -28.00 0.02 5.19
C THR A 2 -27.01 -1.12 5.03
N ASP A 3 -27.47 -2.22 4.44
CA ASP A 3 -26.60 -3.26 3.90
C ASP A 3 -25.71 -2.59 2.86
N HIS A 4 -24.50 -2.22 3.27
CA HIS A 4 -23.42 -1.95 2.33
C HIS A 4 -22.99 -3.32 1.81
N GLN A 5 -23.73 -3.87 0.85
CA GLN A 5 -23.26 -4.98 0.05
C GLN A 5 -21.97 -4.50 -0.60
N VAL A 6 -20.84 -5.06 -0.16
CA VAL A 6 -19.55 -4.82 -0.79
C VAL A 6 -19.64 -5.51 -2.14
N ALA A 7 -19.78 -4.72 -3.21
CA ALA A 7 -19.59 -5.23 -4.55
C ALA A 7 -18.11 -5.64 -4.70
N GLU A 8 -17.85 -6.79 -5.30
CA GLU A 8 -16.48 -7.27 -5.51
C GLU A 8 -16.15 -7.27 -7.00
N ALA A 9 -14.92 -6.87 -7.34
CA ALA A 9 -14.43 -7.07 -8.69
C ALA A 9 -14.29 -8.58 -8.97
N ILE A 10 -14.62 -9.01 -10.19
CA ILE A 10 -14.60 -10.44 -10.51
C ILE A 10 -13.14 -10.87 -10.79
N PRO A 11 -12.47 -11.65 -9.91
CA PRO A 11 -11.03 -11.86 -10.00
C PRO A 11 -10.59 -12.58 -11.29
N LYS A 12 -11.45 -13.46 -11.83
CA LYS A 12 -11.22 -14.17 -13.10
C LYS A 12 -11.22 -13.25 -14.34
N TYR A 13 -11.67 -12.00 -14.21
CA TYR A 13 -11.75 -11.02 -15.28
C TYR A 13 -10.94 -9.75 -14.99
N LEU A 14 -10.21 -9.72 -13.87
CA LEU A 14 -9.13 -8.76 -13.66
C LEU A 14 -7.97 -9.17 -14.56
N THR A 15 -7.44 -8.24 -15.35
CA THR A 15 -6.48 -8.57 -16.41
C THR A 15 -5.14 -9.04 -15.86
N PRO A 16 -4.68 -10.27 -16.19
CA PRO A 16 -3.25 -10.52 -16.37
C PRO A 16 -2.87 -10.02 -17.77
N ARG A 17 -1.71 -9.36 -17.93
CA ARG A 17 -1.10 -9.17 -19.25
C ARG A 17 -0.86 -10.56 -19.84
N HIS A 18 -1.75 -11.05 -20.70
CA HIS A 18 -1.53 -11.95 -21.83
C HIS A 18 -2.89 -12.52 -22.29
N SER A 19 -3.37 -11.92 -23.38
CA SER A 19 -4.22 -12.46 -24.44
C SER A 19 -5.06 -13.71 -24.13
N ARG A 20 -6.39 -13.54 -24.10
CA ARG A 20 -7.30 -14.59 -24.57
C ARG A 20 -8.26 -14.01 -25.61
N GLU A 21 -8.00 -14.36 -26.86
CA GLU A 21 -8.98 -14.30 -27.94
C GLU A 21 -10.18 -15.20 -27.57
N GLY A 22 -11.39 -14.65 -27.69
CA GLY A 22 -12.64 -15.30 -27.25
C GLY A 22 -13.16 -14.75 -25.92
N GLY A 23 -13.47 -13.44 -25.86
CA GLY A 23 -13.96 -12.78 -24.65
C GLY A 23 -15.31 -13.35 -24.21
N ASN A 24 -15.39 -13.83 -22.96
CA ASN A 24 -16.67 -14.13 -22.33
C ASN A 24 -17.52 -12.84 -22.27
N PRO A 25 -18.85 -12.91 -22.47
CA PRO A 25 -19.71 -11.74 -22.34
C PRO A 25 -19.60 -11.16 -20.92
N VAL A 26 -19.57 -9.82 -20.83
CA VAL A 26 -19.58 -9.09 -19.56
C VAL A 26 -20.92 -9.37 -18.86
N PRO A 27 -20.93 -9.87 -17.61
CA PRO A 27 -22.18 -10.12 -16.88
C PRO A 27 -23.01 -8.84 -16.70
N ALA A 28 -24.34 -8.98 -16.65
CA ALA A 28 -25.24 -7.85 -16.36
C ALA A 28 -24.90 -7.22 -14.98
N GLY A 29 -24.85 -5.89 -14.93
CA GLY A 29 -24.44 -5.13 -13.74
C GLY A 29 -22.93 -4.88 -13.63
N TYR A 30 -22.16 -5.24 -14.65
CA TYR A 30 -20.72 -5.02 -14.74
C TYR A 30 -20.34 -4.36 -16.07
N LYS A 31 -19.19 -3.70 -16.09
CA LYS A 31 -18.59 -3.08 -17.28
C LYS A 31 -17.15 -3.52 -17.48
N GLN A 32 -16.74 -3.58 -18.75
CA GLN A 32 -15.33 -3.77 -19.11
C GLN A 32 -14.59 -2.43 -19.01
N THR A 33 -13.45 -2.43 -18.33
CA THR A 33 -12.53 -1.28 -18.21
C THR A 33 -11.11 -1.70 -18.53
N GLU A 34 -10.18 -0.75 -18.49
CA GLU A 34 -8.75 -0.99 -18.67
C GLU A 34 -8.10 -1.88 -17.58
N VAL A 35 -8.72 -1.98 -16.40
CA VAL A 35 -8.26 -2.84 -15.29
C VAL A 35 -8.98 -4.18 -15.21
N GLY A 36 -9.92 -4.43 -16.14
CA GLY A 36 -10.74 -5.64 -16.18
C GLY A 36 -12.24 -5.37 -16.06
N VAL A 37 -13.00 -6.43 -15.75
CA VAL A 37 -14.45 -6.32 -15.50
C VAL A 37 -14.71 -5.93 -14.06
N ILE A 38 -15.41 -4.81 -13.87
CA ILE A 38 -15.77 -4.24 -12.56
C ILE A 38 -17.27 -3.94 -12.50
N PRO A 39 -17.87 -3.76 -11.31
CA PRO A 39 -19.27 -3.34 -11.19
C PRO A 39 -19.58 -2.05 -11.97
N GLU A 40 -20.80 -1.94 -12.49
CA GLU A 40 -21.23 -0.80 -13.32
C GLU A 40 -21.12 0.55 -12.57
N ASP A 41 -21.36 0.55 -11.27
CA ASP A 41 -21.34 1.71 -10.38
C ASP A 41 -19.92 2.12 -9.93
N TRP A 42 -18.91 1.28 -10.17
CA TRP A 42 -17.52 1.57 -9.81
C TRP A 42 -16.83 2.49 -10.80
N GLU A 43 -15.99 3.40 -10.31
CA GLU A 43 -15.17 4.28 -11.15
C GLU A 43 -13.70 3.88 -11.07
N VAL A 44 -13.02 3.85 -12.23
CA VAL A 44 -11.57 3.71 -12.28
C VAL A 44 -10.95 5.07 -12.06
N ARG A 45 -10.18 5.23 -10.97
CA ARG A 45 -9.44 6.46 -10.66
C ARG A 45 -7.98 6.17 -10.35
N PRO A 46 -7.05 7.06 -10.74
CA PRO A 46 -5.65 6.92 -10.35
C PRO A 46 -5.49 7.12 -8.84
N LEU A 47 -4.55 6.40 -8.22
CA LEU A 47 -4.27 6.52 -6.78
C LEU A 47 -3.90 7.94 -6.34
N SER A 48 -3.33 8.75 -7.24
CA SER A 48 -3.03 10.17 -6.99
C SER A 48 -4.27 10.98 -6.61
N ASP A 49 -5.46 10.58 -7.05
CA ASP A 49 -6.71 11.30 -6.79
C ASP A 49 -7.33 10.89 -5.46
N LEU A 50 -6.86 9.78 -4.88
CA LEU A 50 -7.37 9.19 -3.64
C LEU A 50 -6.40 9.37 -2.47
N THR A 51 -5.15 9.75 -2.73
CA THR A 51 -4.09 9.82 -1.72
C THR A 51 -3.56 11.24 -1.58
N VAL A 52 -3.26 11.65 -0.34
CA VAL A 52 -2.66 12.98 -0.06
C VAL A 52 -1.15 12.95 -0.31
N LEU A 53 -0.52 11.81 -0.06
CA LEU A 53 0.91 11.60 -0.24
C LEU A 53 1.17 10.15 -0.60
N MET A 54 1.91 9.94 -1.68
CA MET A 54 2.49 8.66 -2.05
C MET A 54 4.01 8.84 -2.12
N THR A 55 4.73 8.11 -1.28
CA THR A 55 6.18 8.29 -1.12
C THR A 55 6.84 6.99 -0.70
N ASN A 56 8.12 6.88 -0.99
CA ASN A 56 8.96 5.82 -0.45
C ASN A 56 9.39 6.16 0.98
N GLY A 57 9.84 5.11 1.68
CA GLY A 57 10.66 5.29 2.88
C GLY A 57 12.00 5.97 2.57
N PHE A 58 12.82 6.16 3.60
CA PHE A 58 14.17 6.69 3.41
C PHE A 58 15.03 5.75 2.55
N VAL A 59 15.68 6.31 1.53
CA VAL A 59 16.60 5.59 0.64
C VAL A 59 18.04 5.95 1.00
N GLY A 60 18.79 5.00 1.55
CA GLY A 60 20.19 5.17 1.95
C GLY A 60 20.53 4.42 3.23
N THR A 61 21.74 4.65 3.75
CA THR A 61 22.20 4.02 4.98
C THR A 61 21.75 4.81 6.22
N ALA A 62 20.84 4.22 7.01
CA ALA A 62 20.36 4.83 8.27
C ALA A 62 21.21 4.48 9.51
N LYS A 63 22.20 3.57 9.38
CA LYS A 63 22.93 2.97 10.52
C LYS A 63 23.61 3.98 11.44
N SER A 64 24.16 5.07 10.89
CA SER A 64 24.78 6.16 11.66
C SER A 64 23.79 6.95 12.51
N HIS A 65 22.49 6.80 12.27
CA HIS A 65 21.42 7.47 13.00
C HIS A 65 20.69 6.55 13.97
N TYR A 66 21.12 5.30 14.12
CA TYR A 66 20.52 4.38 15.07
C TYR A 66 20.82 4.81 16.51
N THR A 67 19.84 4.67 17.38
CA THR A 67 19.94 5.07 18.78
C THR A 67 19.20 4.11 19.69
N ASN A 68 19.69 3.97 20.92
CA ASN A 68 18.99 3.28 22.01
C ASN A 68 18.31 4.26 22.98
N SER A 69 18.31 5.56 22.66
CA SER A 69 17.66 6.58 23.49
C SER A 69 16.17 6.30 23.68
N HIS A 70 15.63 6.68 24.85
CA HIS A 70 14.20 6.66 25.14
C HIS A 70 13.42 7.57 24.19
N GLU A 71 14.05 8.63 23.67
CA GLU A 71 13.48 9.55 22.67
C GLU A 71 13.61 9.03 21.23
N GLY A 72 14.22 7.86 21.03
CA GLY A 72 14.40 7.27 19.71
C GLY A 72 13.06 6.94 19.05
N ILE A 73 12.95 7.26 17.77
CA ILE A 73 11.74 7.03 16.96
C ILE A 73 11.85 5.67 16.27
N ILE A 74 10.78 4.87 16.31
CA ILE A 74 10.73 3.56 15.64
C ILE A 74 11.02 3.73 14.14
N TYR A 75 11.94 2.92 13.63
CA TYR A 75 12.32 2.87 12.23
C TYR A 75 11.86 1.55 11.61
N ILE A 76 10.71 1.58 10.92
CA ILE A 76 10.13 0.41 10.26
C ILE A 76 10.88 0.15 8.95
N GLN A 77 11.38 -1.08 8.80
CA GLN A 77 12.03 -1.57 7.59
C GLN A 77 11.14 -2.62 6.91
N GLY A 78 11.42 -2.94 5.64
CA GLY A 78 10.58 -3.89 4.86
C GLY A 78 10.35 -5.22 5.57
N TYR A 79 11.39 -5.80 6.19
CA TYR A 79 11.30 -7.06 6.94
C TYR A 79 10.58 -6.95 8.30
N ASN A 80 10.25 -5.74 8.76
CA ASN A 80 9.39 -5.55 9.94
C ASN A 80 7.91 -5.63 9.56
N VAL A 81 7.55 -5.53 8.28
CA VAL A 81 6.15 -5.63 7.83
C VAL A 81 5.81 -7.11 7.67
N ILE A 82 4.74 -7.54 8.33
CA ILE A 82 4.19 -8.89 8.23
C ILE A 82 2.72 -8.79 7.81
N GLU A 83 2.10 -9.92 7.51
CA GLU A 83 0.68 -9.95 7.17
C GLU A 83 -0.16 -9.28 8.26
N ASN A 84 -0.90 -8.24 7.87
CA ASN A 84 -1.79 -7.45 8.73
C ASN A 84 -1.12 -6.87 9.99
N GLY A 85 0.21 -6.67 10.00
CA GLY A 85 0.87 -6.14 11.19
C GLY A 85 2.36 -5.87 11.05
N PHE A 86 3.02 -5.74 12.20
CA PHE A 86 4.44 -5.43 12.31
C PHE A 86 5.14 -6.37 13.29
N ASN A 87 6.32 -6.86 12.90
CA ASN A 87 7.27 -7.49 13.80
C ASN A 87 8.18 -6.43 14.44
N PHE A 88 7.90 -6.13 15.72
CA PHE A 88 8.67 -5.18 16.52
C PHE A 88 9.88 -5.80 17.25
N HIS A 89 10.10 -7.11 17.15
CA HIS A 89 11.23 -7.76 17.81
C HIS A 89 12.56 -7.22 17.26
N GLY A 90 13.39 -6.68 18.15
CA GLY A 90 14.70 -6.12 17.79
C GLY A 90 14.63 -4.88 16.88
N ILE A 91 13.46 -4.24 16.77
CA ILE A 91 13.25 -3.10 15.88
C ILE A 91 14.21 -1.95 16.17
N LYS A 92 14.73 -1.34 15.11
CA LYS A 92 15.65 -0.22 15.23
C LYS A 92 14.90 1.07 15.55
N LYS A 93 15.59 1.95 16.27
CA LYS A 93 15.16 3.34 16.46
C LYS A 93 16.17 4.28 15.84
N VAL A 94 15.70 5.39 15.31
CA VAL A 94 16.52 6.48 14.76
C VAL A 94 16.43 7.72 15.64
N THR A 95 17.40 8.63 15.52
CA THR A 95 17.38 9.90 16.25
C THR A 95 16.21 10.80 15.81
N PRO A 96 15.67 11.64 16.73
CA PRO A 96 14.64 12.63 16.38
C PRO A 96 15.05 13.56 15.24
N ASP A 97 16.32 13.98 15.18
CA ASP A 97 16.84 14.83 14.10
C ASP A 97 16.78 14.15 12.74
N PHE A 98 17.11 12.86 12.67
CA PHE A 98 17.01 12.09 11.43
C PHE A 98 15.56 11.92 11.01
N HIS A 99 14.65 11.62 11.95
CA HIS A 99 13.22 11.56 11.71
C HIS A 99 12.68 12.90 11.15
N LYS A 100 13.00 14.02 11.80
CA LYS A 100 12.56 15.36 11.38
C LYS A 100 13.06 15.74 9.99
N LYS A 101 14.31 15.38 9.64
CA LYS A 101 14.88 15.62 8.30
C LYS A 101 14.19 14.79 7.21
N ASN A 102 13.63 13.63 7.57
CA ASN A 102 12.93 12.70 6.66
C ASN A 102 11.42 12.73 6.88
N SER A 103 10.85 13.93 7.06
CA SER A 103 9.43 14.12 7.38
C SER A 103 8.46 13.50 6.37
N LYS A 104 8.86 13.38 5.09
CA LYS A 104 8.05 12.74 4.04
C LYS A 104 7.80 11.26 4.30
N SER A 105 8.75 10.52 4.90
CA SER A 105 8.60 9.09 5.18
C SER A 105 8.00 8.78 6.56
N CYS A 106 7.47 9.79 7.25
CA CYS A 106 6.90 9.63 8.58
C CYS A 106 5.45 9.16 8.48
N LEU A 107 5.20 7.94 8.96
CA LEU A 107 3.88 7.32 8.95
C LEU A 107 2.93 7.98 9.94
N LYS A 108 1.66 8.07 9.55
CA LYS A 108 0.53 8.51 10.35
C LYS A 108 -0.50 7.40 10.47
N THR A 109 -1.31 7.47 11.53
CA THR A 109 -2.48 6.59 11.64
C THR A 109 -3.38 6.76 10.42
N GLY A 110 -3.75 5.65 9.78
CA GLY A 110 -4.54 5.64 8.55
C GLY A 110 -3.73 5.53 7.27
N ASP A 111 -2.40 5.67 7.33
CA ASP A 111 -1.54 5.42 6.18
C ASP A 111 -1.53 3.92 5.82
N VAL A 112 -1.48 3.63 4.51
CA VAL A 112 -1.27 2.28 4.00
C VAL A 112 0.21 2.11 3.65
N LEU A 113 0.87 1.16 4.32
CA LEU A 113 2.25 0.80 4.04
C LEU A 113 2.30 -0.44 3.15
N MET A 114 3.15 -0.40 2.12
CA MET A 114 3.41 -1.54 1.23
C MET A 114 4.92 -1.79 1.14
N VAL A 115 5.31 -3.05 0.97
CA VAL A 115 6.70 -3.44 0.70
C VAL A 115 6.83 -3.72 -0.79
N GLN A 116 7.66 -2.92 -1.48
CA GLN A 116 7.84 -3.02 -2.94
C GLN A 116 8.85 -4.12 -3.34
N THR A 117 9.81 -4.41 -2.48
CA THR A 117 10.84 -5.43 -2.73
C THR A 117 11.14 -6.14 -1.41
N GLY A 118 10.88 -7.45 -1.38
CA GLY A 118 11.44 -8.36 -0.39
C GLY A 118 12.46 -9.24 -1.12
N ASP A 119 13.56 -9.57 -0.45
CA ASP A 119 14.38 -10.72 -0.85
C ASP A 119 13.64 -12.03 -0.53
#